data_AF-A0A485M7D5-F1
#
_entry.id   AF-A0A485M7D5-F1
#
_cell.length_a   1.000
_cell.length_b   1.000
_cell.length_c   1.000
_cell.angle_alpha   90.00
_cell.angle_beta   90.00
_cell.angle_gamma   90.00
#
_symmetry.space_group_name_H-M   'P 1'
#
loop_
_entity.id
_entity.type
_entity.pdbx_description
1 polymer ?
#
loop_
_entity_poly.entity_id
_entity_poly.type
_entity_poly.pdbx_seq_one_letter_code
_entity_poly.pdbx_strand_id
1 'polypeptide(L)'
;MAVSSGQEIPPELRELLVFFVEAVPGQYFTTSLINQRVTFSLDQEGLEDVLLQILQKIKNEDERFAELIAGLLAAYAPGEDKADIKREILDSLEKSIQDGSFNESEDEIQELLKNVTINQLSYEIPLLPGGESEFNLDLALDTGGGAAASEAEAWRGGVKVKALTSGPSDNRTGAYTIVFDIQDDKNLIIEGQVNGKYRQTDKDANSDFRVRVLANDSTGANTFLKLLLEGQSEVKAEQNLQINIPVLTETNSVNLVDYLKKPSGISVLVDGLPVYFDVEPFIKDDRTMVPLRNLAETFGCEVTWTEPGRIDLNREDISITMYIDNPVYTAGGIEKTLDVPPFIKDGRTMVPLRFIAEEFDCQVEYEETTETVFISR
;
A
#
# COMPACT_ATOMS: atom_id res chain seq x y z
N MET A 1 5.60 -5.01 4.95
CA MET A 1 4.76 -4.07 5.72
C MET A 1 5.31 -2.68 5.45
N ALA A 2 4.49 -1.82 4.84
CA ALA A 2 4.89 -0.48 4.45
C ALA A 2 5.26 0.34 5.69
N VAL A 3 6.44 0.95 5.67
CA VAL A 3 6.84 2.00 6.59
C VAL A 3 5.94 3.19 6.30
N SER A 4 4.85 3.35 7.05
CA SER A 4 4.05 4.56 6.98
C SER A 4 4.85 5.70 7.58
N SER A 5 5.38 6.56 6.70
CA SER A 5 5.85 7.90 7.03
C SER A 5 4.84 8.58 7.96
N GLY A 6 5.24 8.87 9.20
CA GLY A 6 4.46 9.64 10.17
C GLY A 6 3.00 9.17 10.31
N GLN A 7 2.75 8.11 11.08
CA GLN A 7 1.40 7.93 11.63
C GLN A 7 1.14 9.06 12.63
N GLU A 8 0.74 10.23 12.11
CA GLU A 8 -0.05 11.15 12.90
C GLU A 8 -1.28 10.39 13.39
N ILE A 9 -1.62 10.59 14.67
CA ILE A 9 -2.90 10.14 15.22
C ILE A 9 -3.99 10.63 14.25
N PRO A 10 -4.81 9.73 13.68
CA PRO A 10 -5.86 10.10 12.75
C PRO A 10 -6.70 11.24 13.34
N PRO A 11 -7.15 12.21 12.53
CA PRO A 11 -7.96 13.33 13.01
C PRO A 11 -9.16 12.87 13.84
N GLU A 12 -9.82 11.79 13.44
CA GLU A 12 -10.99 11.21 14.12
C GLU A 12 -10.62 10.72 15.52
N LEU A 13 -9.48 10.02 15.66
CA LEU A 13 -8.99 9.56 16.95
C LEU A 13 -8.55 10.75 17.84
N ARG A 14 -7.98 11.79 17.24
CA ARG A 14 -7.57 13.00 17.96
C ARG A 14 -8.78 13.73 18.56
N GLU A 15 -9.83 13.94 17.78
CA GLU A 15 -11.05 14.60 18.25
C GLU A 15 -11.77 13.77 19.32
N LEU A 16 -11.77 12.44 19.20
CA LEU A 16 -12.31 11.56 20.24
C LEU A 16 -11.51 11.65 21.55
N LEU A 17 -10.17 11.70 21.47
CA LEU A 17 -9.33 11.91 22.65
C LEU A 17 -9.59 13.27 23.30
N VAL A 18 -9.77 14.32 22.50
CA VAL A 18 -10.15 15.66 22.99
C VAL A 18 -11.48 15.60 23.74
N PHE A 19 -12.49 14.91 23.18
CA PHE A 19 -13.78 14.72 23.83
C PHE A 19 -13.65 14.07 25.22
N PHE A 20 -12.81 13.05 25.38
CA PHE A 20 -12.58 12.44 26.69
C PHE A 20 -11.76 13.32 27.63
N VAL A 21 -10.74 14.01 27.13
CA VAL A 21 -9.92 14.93 27.96
C VAL A 21 -10.75 16.11 28.48
N GLU A 22 -11.70 16.62 27.69
CA GLU A 22 -12.65 17.65 28.12
C GLU A 22 -13.52 17.22 29.31
N ALA A 23 -13.74 15.92 29.51
CA ALA A 23 -14.49 15.39 30.64
C ALA A 23 -13.66 15.31 31.94
N VAL A 24 -12.33 15.38 31.84
CA VAL A 24 -11.45 15.20 33.00
C VAL A 24 -11.47 16.46 33.87
N PRO A 25 -11.85 16.38 35.16
CA PRO A 25 -11.84 17.53 36.05
C PRO A 25 -10.46 18.16 36.20
N GLY A 26 -10.41 19.51 36.19
CA GLY A 26 -9.16 20.26 36.25
C GLY A 26 -8.30 19.98 37.49
N GLN A 27 -8.89 19.45 38.57
CA GLN A 27 -8.18 19.10 39.82
C GLN A 27 -7.14 18.00 39.63
N TYR A 28 -7.28 17.16 38.61
CA TYR A 28 -6.33 16.09 38.28
C TYR A 28 -5.14 16.58 37.46
N PHE A 29 -5.12 17.87 37.10
CA PHE A 29 -4.00 18.52 36.45
C PHE A 29 -3.32 19.50 37.40
N THR A 30 -2.00 19.38 37.51
CA THR A 30 -1.16 20.32 38.24
C THR A 30 -0.14 20.93 37.30
N THR A 31 0.12 22.23 37.45
CA THR A 31 1.16 22.93 36.69
C THR A 31 2.19 23.49 37.66
N SER A 32 3.44 23.09 37.48
CA SER A 32 4.57 23.63 38.24
C SER A 32 5.40 24.53 37.33
N LEU A 33 5.36 25.84 37.58
CA LEU A 33 6.19 26.82 36.86
C LEU A 33 7.67 26.73 37.23
N ILE A 34 7.99 26.27 38.46
CA ILE A 34 9.38 26.10 38.92
C ILE A 34 10.05 24.95 38.15
N ASN A 35 9.39 23.80 38.13
CA ASN A 35 9.87 22.62 37.41
C ASN A 35 9.51 22.61 35.91
N GLN A 36 8.76 23.62 35.45
CA GLN A 36 8.26 23.78 34.07
C GLN A 36 7.55 22.52 33.54
N ARG A 37 6.62 21.97 34.32
CA ARG A 37 5.91 20.72 34.00
C ARG A 37 4.41 20.84 34.23
N VAL A 38 3.65 20.10 33.44
CA VAL A 38 2.24 19.76 33.68
C VAL A 38 2.18 18.30 34.05
N THR A 39 1.48 17.99 35.14
CA THR A 39 1.28 16.62 35.62
C THR A 39 -0.21 16.33 35.65
N PHE A 40 -0.62 15.30 34.93
CA PHE A 40 -1.89 14.62 35.11
C PHE A 40 -1.70 13.48 36.11
N SER A 41 -2.58 13.33 37.09
CA SER A 41 -2.51 12.24 38.07
C SER A 41 -3.89 11.80 38.53
N LEU A 42 -4.12 10.49 38.54
CA LEU A 42 -5.30 9.82 39.09
C LEU A 42 -4.89 8.73 40.09
N ASP A 43 -5.67 8.63 41.15
CA ASP A 43 -5.80 7.46 42.01
C ASP A 43 -7.15 6.76 41.71
N GLN A 44 -7.56 5.82 42.57
CA GLN A 44 -8.81 5.08 42.39
C GLN A 44 -10.04 6.01 42.37
N GLU A 45 -10.16 6.90 43.36
CA GLU A 45 -11.28 7.86 43.44
C GLU A 45 -11.26 8.80 42.21
N GLY A 46 -10.08 9.21 41.77
CA GLY A 46 -9.91 10.00 40.56
C GLY A 46 -10.35 9.30 39.29
N LEU A 47 -10.08 7.99 39.14
CA LEU A 47 -10.59 7.21 38.02
C LEU A 47 -12.13 7.14 38.05
N GLU A 48 -12.70 6.85 39.22
CA GLU A 48 -14.16 6.74 39.40
C GLU A 48 -14.87 8.04 39.01
N ASP A 49 -14.37 9.19 39.49
CA ASP A 49 -14.89 10.52 39.11
C ASP A 49 -14.75 10.76 37.61
N VAL A 50 -13.56 10.54 37.03
CA VAL A 50 -13.33 10.76 35.59
C VAL A 50 -14.25 9.89 34.73
N LEU A 51 -14.44 8.61 35.07
CA LEU A 51 -15.36 7.73 34.34
C LEU A 51 -16.81 8.24 34.45
N LEU A 52 -17.22 8.67 35.64
CA LEU A 52 -18.54 9.27 35.85
C LEU A 52 -18.72 10.52 34.97
N GLN A 53 -17.73 11.43 34.93
CA GLN A 53 -17.78 12.62 34.07
C GLN A 53 -17.83 12.27 32.58
N ILE A 54 -17.08 11.25 32.15
CA ILE A 54 -17.11 10.77 30.76
C ILE A 54 -18.50 10.25 30.41
N LEU A 55 -19.09 9.41 31.26
CA LEU A 55 -20.43 8.83 31.04
C LEU A 55 -21.50 9.92 31.01
N GLN A 56 -21.44 10.89 31.94
CA GLN A 56 -22.34 12.04 31.93
C GLN A 56 -22.16 12.90 30.67
N LYS A 57 -20.92 13.11 30.20
CA LYS A 57 -20.66 13.83 28.95
C LYS A 57 -21.19 13.08 27.73
N ILE A 58 -21.02 11.76 27.66
CA ILE A 58 -21.60 10.91 26.59
C ILE A 58 -23.12 11.07 26.55
N LYS A 59 -23.78 11.04 27.71
CA LYS A 59 -25.22 11.22 27.81
C LYS A 59 -25.69 12.63 27.40
N ASN A 60 -24.93 13.67 27.76
CA ASN A 60 -25.29 15.06 27.50
C ASN A 60 -24.90 15.55 26.09
N GLU A 61 -23.91 14.91 25.47
CA GLU A 61 -23.37 15.22 24.14
C GLU A 61 -23.42 13.98 23.23
N ASP A 62 -24.50 13.21 23.31
CA ASP A 62 -24.74 11.94 22.59
C ASP A 62 -24.54 12.07 21.07
N GLU A 63 -25.07 13.12 20.45
CA GLU A 63 -24.89 13.42 19.03
C GLU A 63 -23.43 13.65 18.64
N ARG A 64 -22.68 14.38 19.46
CA ARG A 64 -21.25 14.64 19.21
C ARG A 64 -20.45 13.35 19.41
N PHE A 65 -20.75 12.59 20.45
CA PHE A 65 -20.11 11.30 20.71
C PHE A 65 -20.36 10.30 19.58
N ALA A 66 -21.62 10.14 19.15
CA ALA A 66 -21.99 9.24 18.06
C ALA A 66 -21.32 9.66 16.73
N GLU A 67 -21.24 10.96 16.45
CA GLU A 67 -20.53 11.48 15.27
C GLU A 67 -19.03 11.14 15.29
N LEU A 68 -18.38 11.28 16.44
CA LEU A 68 -16.96 10.98 16.62
C LEU A 68 -16.68 9.48 16.46
N ILE A 69 -17.46 8.62 17.11
CA ILE A 69 -17.31 7.16 17.02
C ILE A 69 -17.62 6.68 15.60
N ALA A 70 -18.70 7.16 14.97
CA ALA A 70 -19.03 6.79 13.60
C ALA A 70 -17.95 7.25 12.60
N GLY A 71 -17.38 8.44 12.80
CA GLY A 71 -16.24 8.93 12.03
C GLY A 71 -15.02 8.01 12.16
N LEU A 72 -14.68 7.64 13.39
CA LEU A 72 -13.57 6.73 13.66
C LEU A 72 -13.80 5.35 13.02
N LEU A 73 -14.96 4.73 13.24
CA LEU A 73 -15.26 3.40 12.70
C LEU A 73 -15.27 3.38 11.16
N ALA A 74 -15.89 4.37 10.52
CA ALA A 74 -15.90 4.49 9.07
C ALA A 74 -14.49 4.67 8.47
N ALA A 75 -13.55 5.28 9.20
CA ALA A 75 -12.16 5.41 8.76
C ALA A 75 -11.41 4.07 8.73
N TYR A 76 -11.83 3.08 9.53
CA TYR A 76 -11.20 1.77 9.64
C TYR A 76 -12.00 0.61 9.02
N ALA A 77 -13.27 0.82 8.70
CA ALA A 77 -14.17 -0.15 8.06
C ALA A 77 -14.69 0.36 6.70
N PRO A 78 -13.90 0.23 5.62
CA PRO A 78 -14.30 0.70 4.29
C PRO A 78 -15.46 -0.15 3.75
N GLY A 79 -16.68 0.38 3.84
CA GLY A 79 -17.90 -0.27 3.34
C GLY A 79 -19.15 -0.03 4.19
N GLU A 80 -18.99 0.44 5.42
CA GLU A 80 -20.12 0.81 6.27
C GLU A 80 -20.49 2.29 6.09
N ASP A 81 -21.79 2.59 6.07
CA ASP A 81 -22.28 3.96 5.96
C ASP A 81 -22.18 4.65 7.33
N LYS A 82 -21.44 5.77 7.37
CA LYS A 82 -21.23 6.55 8.60
C LYS A 82 -22.56 7.00 9.25
N ALA A 83 -23.57 7.34 8.45
CA ALA A 83 -24.86 7.77 8.97
C ALA A 83 -25.63 6.61 9.62
N ASP A 84 -25.49 5.39 9.08
CA ASP A 84 -26.08 4.20 9.69
C ASP A 84 -25.40 3.84 11.00
N ILE A 85 -24.06 3.82 11.06
CA ILE A 85 -23.30 3.60 12.30
C ILE A 85 -23.73 4.62 13.37
N LYS A 86 -23.79 5.91 13.00
CA LYS A 86 -24.19 6.97 13.92
C LYS A 86 -25.59 6.73 14.49
N ARG A 87 -26.54 6.38 13.63
CA ARG A 87 -27.93 6.10 14.02
C ARG A 87 -28.01 4.92 14.97
N GLU A 88 -27.29 3.83 14.71
CA GLU A 88 -27.25 2.66 15.60
C GLU A 88 -26.68 3.00 16.98
N ILE A 89 -25.65 3.84 17.05
CA ILE A 89 -25.08 4.30 18.33
C ILE A 89 -26.11 5.12 19.10
N LEU A 90 -26.78 6.08 18.44
CA LEU A 90 -27.82 6.90 19.08
C LEU A 90 -28.99 6.05 19.58
N ASP A 91 -29.51 5.14 18.74
CA ASP A 91 -30.60 4.23 19.12
C ASP A 91 -30.22 3.36 20.33
N SER A 92 -28.96 2.89 20.39
CA SER A 92 -28.45 2.11 21.51
C SER A 92 -28.28 2.93 22.79
N LEU A 93 -27.81 4.18 22.68
CA LEU A 93 -27.67 5.09 23.82
C LEU A 93 -29.04 5.50 24.37
N GLU A 94 -29.97 5.88 23.50
CA GLU A 94 -31.32 6.23 23.90
C GLU A 94 -32.00 5.06 24.63
N LYS A 95 -31.86 3.85 24.08
CA LYS A 95 -32.42 2.65 24.69
C LYS A 95 -31.82 2.37 26.07
N SER A 96 -30.50 2.45 26.23
CA SER A 96 -29.85 2.17 27.51
C SER A 96 -30.18 3.21 28.58
N ILE A 97 -30.35 4.46 28.18
CA ILE A 97 -30.81 5.53 29.07
C ILE A 97 -32.27 5.29 29.49
N GLN A 98 -33.14 4.89 28.56
CA GLN A 98 -34.56 4.65 28.83
C GLN A 98 -34.82 3.42 29.72
N ASP A 99 -34.07 2.33 29.51
CA ASP A 99 -34.23 1.09 30.27
C ASP A 99 -33.40 1.04 31.57
N GLY A 100 -32.59 2.07 31.82
CA GLY A 100 -31.77 2.21 33.01
C GLY A 100 -30.51 1.34 33.01
N SER A 101 -30.12 0.77 31.86
CA SER A 101 -28.86 0.02 31.70
C SER A 101 -27.64 0.90 31.39
N PHE A 102 -27.83 2.22 31.23
CA PHE A 102 -26.74 3.17 31.13
C PHE A 102 -26.17 3.46 32.52
N ASN A 103 -25.07 2.79 32.86
CA ASN A 103 -24.40 2.93 34.16
C ASN A 103 -23.90 4.36 34.36
N GLU A 104 -24.56 5.14 35.21
CA GLU A 104 -24.22 6.55 35.47
C GLU A 104 -24.22 6.91 36.95
N SER A 105 -24.29 5.92 37.84
CA SER A 105 -24.16 6.11 39.29
C SER A 105 -22.78 5.70 39.79
N GLU A 106 -22.38 6.32 40.90
CA GLU A 106 -21.11 6.02 41.60
C GLU A 106 -21.05 4.53 42.01
N ASP A 107 -22.14 3.99 42.56
CA ASP A 107 -22.25 2.59 42.96
C ASP A 107 -22.04 1.63 41.77
N GLU A 108 -22.60 1.94 40.60
CA GLU A 108 -22.43 1.13 39.38
C GLU A 108 -20.99 1.19 38.86
N ILE A 109 -20.33 2.34 38.91
CA ILE A 109 -18.93 2.50 38.49
C ILE A 109 -18.02 1.72 39.43
N GLN A 110 -18.24 1.82 40.75
CA GLN A 110 -17.51 1.03 41.74
C GLN A 110 -17.71 -0.47 41.52
N GLU A 111 -18.93 -0.89 41.22
CA GLU A 111 -19.23 -2.30 40.90
C GLU A 111 -18.57 -2.75 39.59
N LEU A 112 -18.48 -1.89 38.57
CA LEU A 112 -17.74 -2.16 37.33
C LEU A 112 -16.24 -2.32 37.59
N LEU A 113 -15.69 -1.51 38.49
CA LEU A 113 -14.26 -1.50 38.82
C LEU A 113 -13.89 -2.42 39.97
N LYS A 114 -14.82 -3.16 40.59
CA LYS A 114 -14.57 -3.94 41.81
C LYS A 114 -13.38 -4.91 41.78
N ASN A 115 -12.96 -5.34 40.59
CA ASN A 115 -11.85 -6.28 40.37
C ASN A 115 -10.56 -5.58 39.90
N VAL A 116 -10.56 -4.25 39.79
CA VAL A 116 -9.47 -3.42 39.27
C VAL A 116 -9.19 -2.30 40.26
N THR A 117 -7.94 -2.12 40.67
CA THR A 117 -7.54 -0.99 41.52
C THR A 117 -6.44 -0.19 40.82
N ILE A 118 -6.64 1.12 40.69
CA ILE A 118 -5.59 2.04 40.27
C ILE A 118 -4.87 2.56 41.51
N ASN A 119 -3.64 2.06 41.73
CA ASN A 119 -2.77 2.58 42.78
C ASN A 119 -2.16 3.91 42.37
N GLN A 120 -1.85 4.06 41.08
CA GLN A 120 -1.30 5.28 40.51
C GLN A 120 -1.49 5.30 38.99
N LEU A 121 -1.95 6.41 38.44
CA LEU A 121 -1.81 6.75 37.03
C LEU A 121 -1.31 8.19 36.95
N SER A 122 -0.12 8.43 36.38
CA SER A 122 0.37 9.78 36.18
C SER A 122 1.06 9.95 34.83
N TYR A 123 0.93 11.16 34.28
CA TYR A 123 1.66 11.58 33.09
C TYR A 123 2.21 12.99 33.28
N GLU A 124 3.53 13.12 33.28
CA GLU A 124 4.24 14.38 33.37
C GLU A 124 4.76 14.80 31.99
N ILE A 125 4.50 16.04 31.61
CA ILE A 125 4.92 16.61 30.33
C ILE A 125 5.66 17.93 30.60
N PRO A 126 6.79 18.18 29.94
CA PRO A 126 7.47 19.48 30.03
C PRO A 126 6.65 20.59 29.34
N LEU A 127 6.68 21.80 29.90
CA LEU A 127 6.12 22.99 29.25
C LEU A 127 6.94 23.44 28.04
N LEU A 128 8.24 23.12 28.03
CA LEU A 128 9.14 23.44 26.93
C LEU A 128 9.28 22.25 25.97
N PRO A 129 9.32 22.50 24.64
CA PRO A 129 9.55 21.44 23.65
C PRO A 129 10.84 20.66 23.91
N GLY A 130 10.78 19.34 23.74
CA GLY A 130 11.95 18.45 23.79
C GLY A 130 12.41 18.05 25.19
N GLY A 131 11.76 18.52 26.26
CA GLY A 131 12.03 18.04 27.61
C GLY A 131 11.61 16.58 27.83
N GLU A 132 11.94 16.03 29.00
CA GLU A 132 11.56 14.67 29.38
C GLU A 132 10.12 14.62 29.90
N SER A 133 9.31 13.75 29.29
CA SER A 133 8.00 13.33 29.80
C SER A 133 8.09 11.97 30.47
N GLU A 134 7.28 11.75 31.50
CA GLU A 134 7.24 10.53 32.30
C GLU A 134 5.81 10.03 32.46
N PHE A 135 5.55 8.78 32.08
CA PHE A 135 4.29 8.08 32.30
C PHE A 135 4.48 6.99 33.35
N ASN A 136 3.59 6.93 34.34
CA ASN A 136 3.54 5.87 35.33
C ASN A 136 2.11 5.33 35.43
N LEU A 137 1.98 4.01 35.50
CA LEU A 137 0.73 3.31 35.74
C LEU A 137 1.01 2.14 36.70
N ASP A 138 0.21 2.01 37.74
CA ASP A 138 0.25 0.92 38.71
C ASP A 138 -1.20 0.44 38.92
N LEU A 139 -1.49 -0.72 38.33
CA LEU A 139 -2.78 -1.37 38.37
C LEU A 139 -2.67 -2.66 39.17
N ALA A 140 -3.67 -2.92 40.01
CA ALA A 140 -3.89 -4.21 40.63
C ALA A 140 -5.20 -4.83 40.15
N LEU A 141 -5.26 -6.16 40.15
CA LEU A 141 -6.38 -6.98 39.73
C LEU A 141 -6.68 -8.01 40.82
N ASP A 142 -7.94 -8.18 41.18
CA ASP A 142 -8.41 -9.29 42.02
C ASP A 142 -9.78 -9.77 41.53
N THR A 143 -9.84 -10.99 41.01
CA THR A 143 -11.06 -11.60 40.47
C THR A 143 -11.74 -12.56 41.45
N GLY A 144 -11.18 -12.75 42.64
CA GLY A 144 -11.68 -13.70 43.65
C GLY A 144 -12.91 -13.23 44.44
N GLY A 145 -13.40 -12.01 44.21
CA GLY A 145 -14.50 -11.39 44.97
C GLY A 145 -15.90 -11.51 44.36
N GLY A 146 -16.05 -12.09 43.17
CA GLY A 146 -17.34 -12.12 42.45
C GLY A 146 -18.29 -13.25 42.88
N ALA A 147 -19.61 -12.99 42.88
CA ALA A 147 -20.66 -13.97 43.18
C ALA A 147 -20.68 -15.22 42.25
N ALA A 148 -19.95 -15.19 41.14
CA ALA A 148 -19.77 -16.31 40.19
C ALA A 148 -18.50 -17.15 40.47
N ALA A 149 -17.78 -16.90 41.56
CA ALA A 149 -16.52 -17.57 41.91
C ALA A 149 -16.66 -19.05 42.33
N SER A 150 -17.82 -19.68 42.13
CA SER A 150 -17.99 -21.08 42.51
C SER A 150 -17.32 -22.07 41.55
N GLU A 151 -16.88 -21.64 40.35
CA GLU A 151 -16.22 -22.51 39.37
C GLU A 151 -15.04 -21.87 38.57
N ALA A 152 -14.87 -20.53 38.59
CA ALA A 152 -13.80 -19.85 37.87
C ALA A 152 -12.54 -19.69 38.74
N GLU A 153 -11.36 -20.01 38.19
CA GLU A 153 -10.06 -19.82 38.83
C GLU A 153 -9.86 -18.33 39.16
N ALA A 154 -9.69 -18.00 40.43
CA ALA A 154 -9.48 -16.62 40.86
C ALA A 154 -8.02 -16.20 40.58
N TRP A 155 -7.85 -15.13 39.81
CA TRP A 155 -6.57 -14.49 39.54
C TRP A 155 -6.41 -13.19 40.33
N ARG A 156 -5.21 -13.00 40.88
CA ARG A 156 -4.77 -11.79 41.58
C ARG A 156 -3.44 -11.33 41.03
N GLY A 157 -3.17 -10.03 41.03
CA GLY A 157 -1.89 -9.55 40.56
C GLY A 157 -1.88 -8.05 40.30
N GLY A 158 -0.86 -7.61 39.59
CA GLY A 158 -0.76 -6.24 39.14
C GLY A 158 0.17 -6.05 37.96
N VAL A 159 0.03 -4.90 37.33
CA VAL A 159 0.86 -4.43 36.23
C VAL A 159 1.33 -3.02 36.54
N LYS A 160 2.65 -2.83 36.49
CA LYS A 160 3.30 -1.52 36.62
C LYS A 160 3.96 -1.16 35.31
N VAL A 161 3.61 -0.01 34.75
CA VAL A 161 4.23 0.55 33.55
C VAL A 161 4.92 1.85 33.93
N LYS A 162 6.17 1.98 33.51
CA LYS A 162 6.91 3.24 33.56
C LYS A 162 7.50 3.51 32.19
N ALA A 163 7.25 4.68 31.64
CA ALA A 163 7.84 5.12 30.37
C ALA A 163 8.43 6.52 30.50
N LEU A 164 9.64 6.69 29.98
CA LEU A 164 10.35 7.96 29.88
C LEU A 164 10.53 8.27 28.41
N THR A 165 10.23 9.49 28.00
CA THR A 165 10.42 9.96 26.63
C THR A 165 11.02 11.34 26.64
N SER A 166 12.06 11.55 25.84
CA SER A 166 12.82 12.80 25.75
C SER A 166 13.10 13.15 24.31
N GLY A 167 13.27 14.45 24.04
CA GLY A 167 13.61 14.97 22.72
C GLY A 167 12.40 15.46 21.91
N PRO A 168 12.67 16.26 20.87
CA PRO A 168 11.62 16.83 20.01
C PRO A 168 10.90 15.76 19.17
N SER A 169 9.79 16.11 18.53
CA SER A 169 8.97 15.19 17.74
C SER A 169 9.68 14.48 16.59
N ASP A 170 10.71 15.12 16.02
CA ASP A 170 11.55 14.62 14.94
C ASP A 170 12.78 13.84 15.44
N ASN A 171 13.07 13.84 16.74
CA ASN A 171 14.17 13.08 17.33
C ASN A 171 13.83 12.70 18.77
N ARG A 172 13.03 11.65 18.92
CA ARG A 172 12.60 11.13 20.22
C ARG A 172 13.48 9.99 20.66
N THR A 173 13.74 9.94 21.94
CA THR A 173 14.33 8.79 22.62
C THR A 173 13.47 8.43 23.80
N GLY A 174 13.49 7.16 24.19
CA GLY A 174 12.77 6.76 25.38
C GLY A 174 13.18 5.41 25.89
N ALA A 175 12.68 5.11 27.08
CA ALA A 175 12.82 3.82 27.73
C ALA A 175 11.50 3.48 28.40
N TYR A 176 11.18 2.20 28.44
CA TYR A 176 9.99 1.71 29.13
C TYR A 176 10.31 0.46 29.92
N THR A 177 9.58 0.31 31.03
CA THR A 177 9.60 -0.85 31.90
C THR A 177 8.15 -1.25 32.17
N ILE A 178 7.83 -2.51 31.93
CA ILE A 178 6.57 -3.13 32.33
C ILE A 178 6.93 -4.24 33.30
N VAL A 179 6.38 -4.21 34.51
CA VAL A 179 6.49 -5.29 35.49
C VAL A 179 5.10 -5.83 35.69
N PHE A 180 4.94 -7.15 35.68
CA PHE A 180 3.70 -7.79 36.05
C PHE A 180 3.97 -8.95 37.00
N ASP A 181 3.03 -9.16 37.89
CA ASP A 181 2.98 -10.27 38.83
C ASP A 181 1.53 -10.73 38.84
N ILE A 182 1.29 -11.99 38.52
CA ILE A 182 -0.05 -12.56 38.50
C ILE A 182 0.00 -13.95 39.11
N GLN A 183 -0.94 -14.23 40.00
CA GLN A 183 -1.10 -15.48 40.71
C GLN A 183 -2.53 -16.01 40.56
N ASP A 184 -2.67 -17.32 40.36
CA ASP A 184 -3.96 -18.00 40.44
C ASP A 184 -4.23 -18.59 41.84
N ASP A 185 -5.45 -19.09 42.04
CA ASP A 185 -5.88 -19.80 43.25
C ASP A 185 -5.32 -21.23 43.38
N LYS A 186 -4.71 -21.75 42.31
CA LYS A 186 -4.15 -23.11 42.18
C LYS A 186 -2.64 -23.16 42.37
N ASN A 187 -2.04 -22.10 42.90
CA ASN A 187 -0.62 -21.98 43.24
C ASN A 187 0.32 -21.71 42.07
N LEU A 188 -0.12 -21.19 40.93
CA LEU A 188 0.77 -20.68 39.88
C LEU A 188 1.09 -19.21 40.16
N ILE A 189 2.37 -18.85 40.17
CA ILE A 189 2.86 -17.47 40.23
C ILE A 189 3.60 -17.17 38.93
N ILE A 190 3.20 -16.11 38.23
CA ILE A 190 3.83 -15.62 37.01
C ILE A 190 4.34 -14.21 37.26
N GLU A 191 5.65 -14.09 37.30
CA GLU A 191 6.35 -12.80 37.38
C GLU A 191 6.98 -12.50 36.03
N GLY A 192 6.88 -11.26 35.59
CA GLY A 192 7.49 -10.83 34.35
C GLY A 192 7.95 -9.40 34.36
N GLN A 193 8.97 -9.15 33.56
CA GLN A 193 9.50 -7.82 33.33
C GLN A 193 9.87 -7.66 31.86
N VAL A 194 9.30 -6.63 31.24
CA VAL A 194 9.69 -6.13 29.92
C VAL A 194 10.45 -4.83 30.13
N ASN A 195 11.64 -4.72 29.56
CA ASN A 195 12.34 -3.44 29.44
C ASN A 195 12.63 -3.19 27.98
N GLY A 196 12.60 -1.94 27.56
CA GLY A 196 13.10 -1.55 26.25
C GLY A 196 13.57 -0.13 26.20
N LYS A 197 14.36 0.16 25.18
CA LYS A 197 14.77 1.51 24.81
C LYS A 197 14.49 1.70 23.34
N TYR A 198 14.21 2.94 22.96
CA TYR A 198 14.01 3.29 21.58
C TYR A 198 14.59 4.66 21.26
N ARG A 199 14.93 4.84 19.99
CA ARG A 199 15.22 6.11 19.34
C ARG A 199 14.42 6.14 18.05
N GLN A 200 13.70 7.22 17.83
CA GLN A 200 12.97 7.46 16.60
C GLN A 200 13.34 8.84 16.08
N THR A 201 13.73 8.88 14.81
CA THR A 201 13.87 10.10 14.04
C THR A 201 12.91 10.08 12.87
N ASP A 202 12.86 11.18 12.13
CA ASP A 202 12.24 11.31 10.82
C ASP A 202 12.88 10.40 9.74
N LYS A 203 14.05 9.80 9.99
CA LYS A 203 14.78 8.96 9.02
C LYS A 203 14.89 7.49 9.42
N ASP A 204 15.00 7.23 10.71
CA ASP A 204 15.25 5.90 11.24
C ASP A 204 14.58 5.69 12.60
N ALA A 205 14.34 4.43 12.94
CA ALA A 205 13.86 4.02 14.25
C ALA A 205 14.60 2.78 14.71
N ASN A 206 15.18 2.84 15.90
CA ASN A 206 15.91 1.76 16.52
C ASN A 206 15.28 1.44 17.87
N SER A 207 15.14 0.18 18.21
CA SER A 207 14.68 -0.24 19.53
C SER A 207 15.38 -1.51 19.98
N ASP A 208 15.67 -1.59 21.27
CA ASP A 208 16.03 -2.84 21.92
C ASP A 208 15.00 -3.19 22.99
N PHE A 209 14.78 -4.49 23.19
CA PHE A 209 13.91 -4.97 24.25
C PHE A 209 14.48 -6.24 24.91
N ARG A 210 14.11 -6.41 26.17
CA ARG A 210 14.38 -7.60 26.98
C ARG A 210 13.12 -7.97 27.75
N VAL A 211 12.64 -9.19 27.55
CA VAL A 211 11.54 -9.79 28.30
C VAL A 211 12.10 -10.89 29.18
N ARG A 212 11.75 -10.87 30.47
CA ARG A 212 11.95 -11.96 31.42
C ARG A 212 10.59 -12.41 31.92
N VAL A 213 10.34 -13.72 31.92
CA VAL A 213 9.15 -14.30 32.54
C VAL A 213 9.57 -15.52 33.35
N LEU A 214 9.08 -15.60 34.57
CA LEU A 214 9.26 -16.73 35.47
C LEU A 214 7.87 -17.19 35.91
N ALA A 215 7.53 -18.45 35.64
CA ALA A 215 6.34 -19.08 36.17
C ALA A 215 6.75 -20.22 37.11
N ASN A 216 6.34 -20.13 38.38
CA ASN A 216 6.65 -21.10 39.42
C ASN A 216 5.36 -21.57 40.10
N ASP A 217 5.47 -22.66 40.86
CA ASP A 217 4.49 -22.94 41.89
C ASP A 217 4.62 -21.97 43.09
N SER A 218 3.60 -21.90 43.94
CA SER A 218 3.54 -20.97 45.08
C SER A 218 4.61 -21.25 46.15
N THR A 219 5.20 -22.45 46.11
CA THR A 219 6.27 -22.85 47.01
C THR A 219 7.66 -22.46 46.49
N GLY A 220 7.77 -22.09 45.21
CA GLY A 220 9.03 -21.86 44.51
C GLY A 220 9.86 -23.12 44.28
N ALA A 221 9.31 -24.31 44.56
CA ALA A 221 10.00 -25.59 44.40
C ALA A 221 10.00 -26.06 42.95
N ASN A 222 8.96 -25.71 42.17
CA ASN A 222 8.80 -26.12 40.79
C ASN A 222 8.74 -24.90 39.86
N THR A 223 9.67 -24.81 38.91
CA THR A 223 9.62 -23.83 37.82
C THR A 223 8.98 -24.44 36.59
N PHE A 224 7.88 -23.85 36.14
CA PHE A 224 7.16 -24.25 34.93
C PHE A 224 7.68 -23.54 33.68
N LEU A 225 8.05 -22.25 33.81
CA LEU A 225 8.60 -21.45 32.72
C LEU A 225 9.72 -20.56 33.22
N LYS A 226 10.83 -20.51 32.48
CA LYS A 226 11.87 -19.51 32.64
C LYS A 226 12.26 -18.99 31.27
N LEU A 227 11.69 -17.86 30.88
CA LEU A 227 11.88 -17.23 29.59
C LEU A 227 12.80 -16.00 29.71
N LEU A 228 13.77 -15.93 28.82
CA LEU A 228 14.51 -14.71 28.50
C LEU A 228 14.43 -14.51 26.99
N LEU A 229 13.84 -13.41 26.56
CA LEU A 229 13.81 -12.98 25.16
C LEU A 229 14.51 -11.62 25.05
N GLU A 230 15.42 -11.50 24.10
CA GLU A 230 16.11 -10.25 23.79
C GLU A 230 15.99 -10.00 22.29
N GLY A 231 15.79 -8.75 21.92
CA GLY A 231 15.66 -8.39 20.51
C GLY A 231 16.11 -6.96 20.26
N GLN A 232 16.54 -6.73 19.03
CA GLN A 232 16.86 -5.42 18.49
C GLN A 232 16.13 -5.26 17.16
N SER A 233 15.62 -4.07 16.91
CA SER A 233 14.96 -3.70 15.66
C SER A 233 15.57 -2.39 15.16
N GLU A 234 15.78 -2.32 13.85
CA GLU A 234 16.22 -1.13 13.13
C GLU A 234 15.36 -1.00 11.87
N VAL A 235 14.74 0.17 11.70
CA VAL A 235 13.94 0.54 10.53
C VAL A 235 14.55 1.80 9.95
N LYS A 236 14.79 1.84 8.65
CA LYS A 236 15.30 3.01 7.93
C LYS A 236 14.34 3.37 6.80
N ALA A 237 14.04 4.65 6.64
CA ALA A 237 13.39 5.14 5.43
C ALA A 237 14.39 5.12 4.26
N GLU A 238 14.13 4.35 3.21
CA GLU A 238 14.94 4.37 1.99
C GLU A 238 14.69 5.68 1.22
N GLN A 239 15.55 6.68 1.42
CA GLN A 239 15.42 7.99 0.76
C GLN A 239 16.05 8.06 -0.64
N ASN A 240 16.67 6.99 -1.14
CA ASN A 240 17.47 6.99 -2.36
C ASN A 240 16.85 6.22 -3.55
N LEU A 241 15.53 5.99 -3.57
CA LEU A 241 14.89 5.35 -4.71
C LEU A 241 14.83 6.33 -5.91
N GLN A 242 15.90 6.40 -6.70
CA GLN A 242 15.90 7.10 -7.98
C GLN A 242 15.18 6.25 -9.02
N ILE A 243 13.89 6.51 -9.23
CA ILE A 243 13.17 5.98 -10.40
C ILE A 243 13.58 6.84 -11.60
N ASN A 244 14.56 6.36 -12.37
CA ASN A 244 14.83 6.92 -13.69
C ASN A 244 13.68 6.53 -14.62
N ILE A 245 12.66 7.38 -14.70
CA ILE A 245 11.63 7.26 -15.73
C ILE A 245 12.30 7.67 -17.05
N PRO A 246 12.49 6.74 -18.02
CA PRO A 246 13.03 7.12 -19.30
C PRO A 246 12.08 8.12 -19.97
N VAL A 247 12.61 9.23 -20.46
CA VAL A 247 11.84 10.15 -21.29
C VAL A 247 11.47 9.43 -22.57
N LEU A 248 10.18 9.43 -22.90
CA LEU A 248 9.71 8.87 -24.16
C LEU A 248 10.26 9.71 -25.32
N THR A 249 10.98 9.05 -26.22
CA THR A 249 11.51 9.55 -27.49
C THR A 249 10.83 8.81 -28.63
N GLU A 250 10.94 9.33 -29.85
CA GLU A 250 10.47 8.62 -31.05
C GLU A 250 11.12 7.22 -31.22
N THR A 251 12.30 7.01 -30.64
CA THR A 251 13.03 5.73 -30.69
C THR A 251 12.61 4.72 -29.62
N ASN A 252 11.95 5.14 -28.54
CA ASN A 252 11.56 4.24 -27.44
C ASN A 252 10.04 4.30 -27.12
N SER A 253 9.26 5.00 -27.95
CA SER A 253 7.81 5.10 -27.82
C SER A 253 7.13 4.82 -29.16
N VAL A 254 5.98 4.16 -29.12
CA VAL A 254 5.14 3.88 -30.29
C VAL A 254 3.85 4.68 -30.14
N ASN A 255 3.43 5.37 -31.21
CA ASN A 255 2.13 6.01 -31.25
C ASN A 255 1.04 4.95 -31.45
N LEU A 256 0.37 4.55 -30.36
CA LEU A 256 -0.72 3.59 -30.41
C LEU A 256 -1.89 4.03 -31.30
N VAL A 257 -2.08 5.33 -31.53
CA VAL A 257 -3.14 5.84 -32.43
C VAL A 257 -2.88 5.43 -33.88
N ASP A 258 -1.62 5.37 -34.29
CA ASP A 258 -1.26 4.91 -35.63
C ASP A 258 -1.44 3.40 -35.77
N TYR A 259 -1.21 2.65 -34.68
CA TYR A 259 -1.46 1.20 -34.64
C TYR A 259 -2.96 0.84 -34.64
N LEU A 260 -3.82 1.75 -34.16
CA LEU A 260 -5.27 1.56 -34.10
C LEU A 260 -5.99 2.01 -35.38
N LYS A 261 -5.32 2.71 -36.30
CA LYS A 261 -5.88 3.01 -37.62
C LYS A 261 -5.71 1.79 -38.52
N LYS A 262 -6.75 0.95 -38.61
CA LYS A 262 -6.84 -0.09 -39.65
C LYS A 262 -6.71 0.60 -41.03
N PRO A 263 -5.72 0.25 -41.87
CA PRO A 263 -5.66 0.74 -43.24
C PRO A 263 -6.95 0.36 -43.99
N SER A 264 -7.46 1.24 -44.85
CA SER A 264 -8.47 0.86 -45.83
C SER A 264 -7.83 -0.05 -46.88
N GLY A 265 -8.36 -1.26 -47.06
CA GLY A 265 -7.85 -2.23 -48.04
C GLY A 265 -6.79 -3.19 -47.49
N ILE A 266 -5.97 -3.74 -48.40
CA ILE A 266 -5.02 -4.81 -48.08
C ILE A 266 -3.91 -4.28 -47.17
N SER A 267 -3.80 -4.83 -45.97
CA SER A 267 -2.75 -4.53 -45.01
C SER A 267 -1.57 -5.49 -45.17
N VAL A 268 -0.33 -5.02 -45.02
CA VAL A 268 0.87 -5.87 -45.03
C VAL A 268 1.62 -5.70 -43.73
N LEU A 269 1.94 -6.80 -43.05
CA LEU A 269 2.79 -6.81 -41.86
C LEU A 269 4.06 -7.60 -42.15
N VAL A 270 5.23 -7.03 -41.84
CA VAL A 270 6.53 -7.70 -41.87
C VAL A 270 6.98 -7.89 -40.42
N ASP A 271 7.18 -9.13 -40.00
CA ASP A 271 7.57 -9.50 -38.63
C ASP A 271 6.67 -8.87 -37.54
N GLY A 272 5.37 -8.75 -37.84
CA GLY A 272 4.35 -8.13 -36.95
C GLY A 272 4.30 -6.60 -36.98
N LEU A 273 5.12 -5.95 -37.81
CA LEU A 273 5.13 -4.49 -37.98
C LEU A 273 4.41 -4.10 -39.28
N PRO A 274 3.48 -3.13 -39.26
CA PRO A 274 2.76 -2.69 -40.46
C PRO A 274 3.70 -1.98 -41.44
N VAL A 275 3.56 -2.28 -42.73
CA VAL A 275 4.22 -1.57 -43.83
C VAL A 275 3.25 -0.56 -44.42
N TYR A 276 3.66 0.71 -44.43
CA TYR A 276 2.86 1.79 -45.01
C TYR A 276 3.22 2.03 -46.47
N PHE A 277 2.18 2.07 -47.30
CA PHE A 277 2.29 2.31 -48.72
C PHE A 277 1.69 3.67 -49.07
N ASP A 278 2.36 4.41 -49.94
CA ASP A 278 1.85 5.67 -50.50
C ASP A 278 0.88 5.45 -51.67
N VAL A 279 0.93 4.27 -52.29
CA VAL A 279 -0.09 3.74 -53.21
C VAL A 279 -0.62 2.44 -52.62
N GLU A 280 -1.93 2.37 -52.36
CA GLU A 280 -2.56 1.23 -51.69
C GLU A 280 -2.29 -0.10 -52.44
N PRO A 281 -1.93 -1.18 -51.72
CA PRO A 281 -1.87 -2.52 -52.28
C PRO A 281 -3.21 -2.96 -52.85
N PHE A 282 -3.20 -3.74 -53.93
CA PHE A 282 -4.42 -4.21 -54.59
C PHE A 282 -4.22 -5.55 -55.28
N ILE A 283 -5.31 -6.25 -55.57
CA ILE A 283 -5.27 -7.52 -56.33
C ILE A 283 -5.33 -7.23 -57.82
N LYS A 284 -4.40 -7.84 -58.58
CA LYS A 284 -4.42 -7.88 -60.04
C LYS A 284 -3.99 -9.28 -60.48
N ASP A 285 -4.76 -9.90 -61.38
CA ASP A 285 -4.47 -11.24 -61.93
C ASP A 285 -4.17 -12.28 -60.82
N ASP A 286 -5.00 -12.30 -59.77
CA ASP A 286 -4.86 -13.14 -58.57
C ASP A 286 -3.52 -12.97 -57.83
N ARG A 287 -2.92 -11.78 -57.91
CA ARG A 287 -1.71 -11.41 -57.17
C ARG A 287 -1.91 -10.10 -56.42
N THR A 288 -1.45 -10.06 -55.17
CA THR A 288 -1.33 -8.82 -54.40
C THR A 288 -0.17 -8.00 -54.94
N MET A 289 -0.50 -6.84 -55.49
CA MET A 289 0.44 -5.88 -56.05
C MET A 289 0.79 -4.84 -54.99
N VAL A 290 2.08 -4.59 -54.81
CA VAL A 290 2.59 -3.59 -53.85
C VAL A 290 3.62 -2.65 -54.49
N PRO A 291 3.72 -1.39 -54.02
CA PRO A 291 4.83 -0.52 -54.36
C PRO A 291 6.16 -1.16 -53.96
N LEU A 292 6.99 -1.43 -54.97
CA LEU A 292 8.26 -2.15 -54.82
C LEU A 292 9.16 -1.52 -53.77
N ARG A 293 9.33 -0.19 -53.84
CA ARG A 293 10.25 0.55 -52.98
C ARG A 293 9.89 0.42 -51.50
N ASN A 294 8.62 0.67 -51.15
CA ASN A 294 8.13 0.62 -49.77
C ASN A 294 8.41 -0.74 -49.13
N LEU A 295 8.15 -1.83 -49.86
CA LEU A 295 8.36 -3.16 -49.32
C LEU A 295 9.85 -3.56 -49.33
N ALA A 296 10.59 -3.30 -50.40
CA ALA A 296 12.02 -3.64 -50.49
C ALA A 296 12.88 -2.90 -49.45
N GLU A 297 12.60 -1.61 -49.19
CA GLU A 297 13.32 -0.83 -48.18
C GLU A 297 13.08 -1.36 -46.75
N THR A 298 11.92 -2.00 -46.46
CA THR A 298 11.70 -2.68 -45.17
C THR A 298 12.64 -3.87 -44.95
N PHE A 299 13.15 -4.45 -46.03
CA PHE A 299 14.16 -5.51 -45.99
C PHE A 299 15.59 -4.97 -46.09
N GLY A 300 15.78 -3.65 -46.05
CA GLY A 300 17.08 -2.99 -46.14
C GLY A 300 17.67 -2.93 -47.55
N CYS A 301 16.86 -3.13 -48.59
CA CYS A 301 17.31 -2.94 -49.97
C CYS A 301 17.24 -1.49 -50.41
N GLU A 302 18.28 -1.04 -51.12
CA GLU A 302 18.24 0.19 -51.91
C GLU A 302 17.60 -0.10 -53.27
N VAL A 303 16.64 0.74 -53.68
CA VAL A 303 15.96 0.63 -54.98
C VAL A 303 16.34 1.81 -55.87
N THR A 304 16.91 1.50 -57.04
CA THR A 304 17.29 2.48 -58.06
C THR A 304 16.45 2.29 -59.31
N TRP A 305 15.91 3.38 -59.85
CA TRP A 305 15.20 3.39 -61.12
C TRP A 305 15.98 4.22 -62.14
N THR A 306 16.23 3.66 -63.33
CA THR A 306 16.99 4.30 -64.41
C THR A 306 16.20 4.26 -65.71
N GLU A 307 16.17 5.38 -66.44
CA GLU A 307 15.52 5.46 -67.75
C GLU A 307 16.14 4.48 -68.75
N PRO A 308 15.34 3.87 -69.66
CA PRO A 308 13.90 4.11 -69.87
C PRO A 308 12.95 3.22 -69.03
N GLY A 309 13.43 2.50 -68.00
CA GLY A 309 12.58 1.61 -67.21
C GLY A 309 13.28 0.46 -66.50
N ARG A 310 14.59 0.59 -66.26
CA ARG A 310 15.40 -0.38 -65.52
C ARG A 310 15.25 -0.14 -64.02
N ILE A 311 15.09 -1.22 -63.27
CA ILE A 311 14.99 -1.20 -61.82
C ILE A 311 16.06 -2.12 -61.25
N ASP A 312 16.87 -1.60 -60.33
CA ASP A 312 17.91 -2.35 -59.62
C ASP A 312 17.60 -2.33 -58.12
N LEU A 313 17.56 -3.50 -57.47
CA LEU A 313 17.46 -3.64 -56.03
C LEU A 313 18.78 -4.21 -55.51
N ASN A 314 19.39 -3.54 -54.55
CA ASN A 314 20.67 -3.96 -53.99
C ASN A 314 20.66 -3.95 -52.46
N ARG A 315 21.19 -5.01 -51.87
CA ARG A 315 21.58 -5.16 -50.46
C ARG A 315 22.86 -5.99 -50.43
N GLU A 316 23.64 -5.93 -49.35
CA GLU A 316 24.98 -6.57 -49.25
C GLU A 316 25.09 -7.99 -49.84
N ASP A 317 24.00 -8.77 -49.77
CA ASP A 317 23.83 -10.15 -50.20
C ASP A 317 22.89 -10.35 -51.41
N ILE A 318 22.12 -9.34 -51.83
CA ILE A 318 21.08 -9.44 -52.86
C ILE A 318 21.34 -8.41 -53.98
N SER A 319 21.33 -8.87 -55.23
CA SER A 319 21.32 -7.99 -56.41
C SER A 319 20.29 -8.49 -57.43
N ILE A 320 19.28 -7.65 -57.69
CA ILE A 320 18.18 -7.95 -58.58
C ILE A 320 18.06 -6.85 -59.64
N THR A 321 17.95 -7.24 -60.90
CA THR A 321 17.66 -6.33 -62.02
C THR A 321 16.38 -6.76 -62.72
N MET A 322 15.47 -5.80 -62.94
CA MET A 322 14.26 -6.00 -63.72
C MET A 322 13.93 -4.78 -64.58
N TYR A 323 12.95 -4.94 -65.46
CA TYR A 323 12.50 -3.88 -66.37
C TYR A 323 10.98 -3.76 -66.33
N ILE A 324 10.48 -2.53 -66.44
CA ILE A 324 9.05 -2.27 -66.63
C ILE A 324 8.54 -3.06 -67.85
N ASP A 325 7.34 -3.62 -67.73
CA ASP A 325 6.63 -4.43 -68.73
C ASP A 325 7.37 -5.71 -69.17
N ASN A 326 8.44 -6.10 -68.47
CA ASN A 326 9.14 -7.36 -68.71
C ASN A 326 8.93 -8.30 -67.51
N PRO A 327 8.31 -9.49 -67.71
CA PRO A 327 8.15 -10.45 -66.63
C PRO A 327 9.45 -11.15 -66.25
N VAL A 328 10.49 -11.10 -67.09
CA VAL A 328 11.80 -11.72 -66.80
C VAL A 328 12.67 -10.75 -65.99
N TYR A 329 13.23 -11.23 -64.89
CA TYR A 329 14.21 -10.53 -64.07
C TYR A 329 15.42 -11.40 -63.77
N THR A 330 16.51 -10.78 -63.33
CA THR A 330 17.73 -11.48 -62.92
C THR A 330 17.97 -11.26 -61.44
N ALA A 331 18.15 -12.31 -60.65
CA ALA A 331 18.55 -12.25 -59.25
C ALA A 331 19.82 -13.06 -59.02
N GLY A 332 20.88 -12.44 -58.50
CA GLY A 332 22.17 -13.11 -58.29
C GLY A 332 22.78 -13.72 -59.57
N GLY A 333 22.45 -13.17 -60.75
CA GLY A 333 22.88 -13.67 -62.05
C GLY A 333 22.02 -14.79 -62.66
N ILE A 334 20.93 -15.21 -61.99
CA ILE A 334 19.99 -16.23 -62.47
C ILE A 334 18.72 -15.56 -62.99
N GLU A 335 18.28 -15.94 -64.20
CA GLU A 335 17.01 -15.47 -64.75
C GLU A 335 15.82 -16.20 -64.13
N LYS A 336 14.81 -15.42 -63.72
CA LYS A 336 13.55 -15.86 -63.13
C LYS A 336 12.39 -15.07 -63.75
N THR A 337 11.15 -15.51 -63.55
CA THR A 337 9.96 -14.92 -64.18
C THR A 337 8.93 -14.55 -63.11
N LEU A 338 8.40 -13.33 -63.20
CA LEU A 338 7.29 -12.82 -62.39
C LEU A 338 5.94 -13.29 -62.94
N ASP A 339 5.01 -13.59 -62.05
CA ASP A 339 3.62 -13.91 -62.43
C ASP A 339 2.91 -12.72 -63.10
N VAL A 340 3.22 -11.50 -62.69
CA VAL A 340 2.73 -10.25 -63.28
C VAL A 340 3.95 -9.34 -63.53
N PRO A 341 4.16 -8.83 -64.76
CA PRO A 341 5.30 -7.96 -65.05
C PRO A 341 5.24 -6.67 -64.22
N PRO A 342 6.39 -6.06 -63.88
CA PRO A 342 6.42 -4.79 -63.18
C PRO A 342 5.77 -3.71 -64.03
N PHE A 343 4.92 -2.87 -63.45
CA PHE A 343 4.30 -1.75 -64.16
C PHE A 343 4.23 -0.51 -63.27
N ILE A 344 4.03 0.65 -63.88
CA ILE A 344 3.91 1.91 -63.14
C ILE A 344 2.43 2.20 -62.89
N LYS A 345 2.07 2.45 -61.63
CA LYS A 345 0.76 2.97 -61.22
C LYS A 345 0.98 4.12 -60.24
N ASP A 346 0.31 5.25 -60.47
CA ASP A 346 0.38 6.43 -59.60
C ASP A 346 1.82 6.89 -59.27
N GLY A 347 2.73 6.73 -60.23
CA GLY A 347 4.15 7.09 -60.06
C GLY A 347 4.97 6.12 -59.20
N ARG A 348 4.47 4.89 -58.96
CA ARG A 348 5.18 3.81 -58.27
C ARG A 348 5.28 2.57 -59.15
N THR A 349 6.41 1.88 -59.06
CA THR A 349 6.58 0.54 -59.63
C THR A 349 5.83 -0.46 -58.77
N MET A 350 4.87 -1.14 -59.37
CA MET A 350 4.07 -2.19 -58.75
C MET A 350 4.63 -3.56 -59.15
N VAL A 351 4.81 -4.44 -58.17
CA VAL A 351 5.23 -5.83 -58.39
C VAL A 351 4.39 -6.79 -57.53
N PRO A 352 4.33 -8.09 -57.88
CA PRO A 352 3.75 -9.09 -56.99
C PRO A 352 4.48 -9.11 -55.65
N LEU A 353 3.76 -9.01 -54.54
CA LEU A 353 4.33 -9.04 -53.19
C LEU A 353 5.14 -10.32 -52.96
N ARG A 354 4.62 -11.46 -53.47
CA ARG A 354 5.25 -12.77 -53.30
C ARG A 354 6.66 -12.83 -53.87
N PHE A 355 6.92 -12.15 -54.98
CA PHE A 355 8.27 -12.07 -55.55
C PHE A 355 9.27 -11.49 -54.54
N ILE A 356 8.89 -10.41 -53.85
CA ILE A 356 9.76 -9.80 -52.84
C ILE A 356 9.91 -10.73 -51.64
N ALA A 357 8.88 -11.46 -51.24
CA ALA A 357 9.04 -12.42 -50.16
C ALA A 357 9.98 -13.59 -50.53
N GLU A 358 9.85 -14.13 -51.75
CA GLU A 358 10.64 -15.27 -52.24
C GLU A 358 12.12 -14.94 -52.41
N GLU A 359 12.47 -13.77 -52.98
CA GLU A 359 13.89 -13.40 -53.13
C GLU A 359 14.58 -13.07 -51.79
N PHE A 360 13.79 -12.87 -50.73
CA PHE A 360 14.27 -12.52 -49.40
C PHE A 360 14.04 -13.66 -48.39
N ASP A 361 13.77 -14.88 -48.89
CA ASP A 361 13.55 -16.10 -48.09
C ASP A 361 12.48 -15.94 -46.99
N CYS A 362 11.44 -15.15 -47.24
CA CYS A 362 10.34 -14.90 -46.32
C CYS A 362 9.13 -15.79 -46.61
N GLN A 363 8.39 -16.17 -45.56
CA GLN A 363 7.09 -16.81 -45.66
C GLN A 363 5.98 -15.77 -45.81
N VAL A 364 4.94 -16.10 -46.59
CA VAL A 364 3.77 -15.23 -46.80
C VAL A 364 2.50 -15.99 -46.48
N GLU A 365 1.71 -15.43 -45.57
CA GLU A 365 0.35 -15.87 -45.26
C GLU A 365 -0.63 -14.75 -45.59
N TYR A 366 -1.82 -15.11 -46.07
CA TYR A 366 -2.90 -14.15 -46.32
C TYR A 366 -4.12 -14.52 -45.50
N GLU A 367 -4.56 -13.61 -44.64
CA GLU A 367 -5.80 -13.72 -43.87
C GLU A 367 -6.91 -12.99 -44.62
N GLU A 368 -7.84 -13.77 -45.17
CA GLU A 368 -8.96 -13.25 -45.96
C GLU A 368 -9.88 -12.36 -45.13
N THR A 369 -10.12 -12.70 -43.86
CA THR A 369 -11.09 -11.99 -43.01
C THR A 369 -10.66 -10.54 -42.74
N THR A 370 -9.36 -10.33 -42.56
CA THR A 370 -8.79 -9.02 -42.25
C THR A 370 -8.13 -8.36 -43.45
N GLU A 371 -8.15 -9.01 -44.62
CA GLU A 371 -7.42 -8.63 -45.84
C GLU A 371 -5.96 -8.32 -45.52
N THR A 372 -5.31 -9.19 -44.75
CA THR A 372 -3.98 -8.95 -44.20
C THR A 372 -2.98 -9.95 -44.75
N VAL A 373 -1.88 -9.45 -45.32
CA VAL A 373 -0.71 -10.23 -45.71
C VAL A 373 0.29 -10.19 -44.56
N PHE A 374 0.61 -11.36 -44.02
CA PHE A 374 1.67 -11.54 -43.04
C PHE A 374 2.94 -12.03 -43.75
N ILE A 375 4.05 -11.35 -43.53
CA ILE A 375 5.37 -11.73 -44.00
C ILE A 375 6.26 -11.97 -42.77
N SER A 376 6.86 -13.16 -42.69
CA SER A 376 7.74 -13.55 -41.59
C SER A 376 9.01 -14.22 -42.09
N ARG A 377 10.12 -14.00 -41.39
CA ARG A 377 11.41 -14.65 -41.68
C ARG A 377 11.55 -16.04 -41.06
#